data_AF-A0A7H8K5Z3-F1
#
_entry.id   AF-A0A7H8K5Z3-F1
#
_cell.length_a   1.000
_cell.length_b   1.000
_cell.length_c   1.000
_cell.angle_alpha   90.00
_cell.angle_beta   90.00
_cell.angle_gamma   90.00
#
_symmetry.space_group_name_H-M   'P 1'
#
loop_
_entity.id
_entity.type
_entity.pdbx_description
1 polymer ?
#
loop_
_entity_poly.entity_id
_entity_poly.type
_entity_poly.pdbx_seq_one_letter_code
_entity_poly.pdbx_strand_id
1 'polypeptide(L)'
;MIARLKAVRTAAVRITLAPVLVRLGVFLVTFAGLLLSYPVQMLQGPTLGALAVVAVAPALSPHRFWPSFAALVTVAGWVLATDLHGRPIALWRLLTVAALLYLAHTVTALAALLPYDAAVDPDLIVRWLTRAGVVVLATSVLGVLLVELARVGGDGTGRIPVTIAGLLVVTGLTAMLAWLLRRR
;
A
#
# COMPACT_ATOMS: atom_id res chain seq x y z
N MET A 1 36.44 15.98 -10.67
CA MET A 1 35.31 15.34 -11.39
C MET A 1 35.49 13.83 -11.59
N ILE A 2 36.68 13.36 -12.00
CA ILE A 2 36.97 11.93 -12.29
C ILE A 2 36.85 11.01 -11.05
N ALA A 3 37.24 11.48 -9.86
CA ALA A 3 37.11 10.69 -8.62
C ALA A 3 35.65 10.46 -8.20
N ARG A 4 34.76 11.44 -8.42
CA ARG A 4 33.31 11.29 -8.18
C ARG A 4 32.70 10.27 -9.15
N LEU A 5 33.09 10.30 -10.42
CA LEU A 5 32.63 9.32 -11.41
C LEU A 5 33.09 7.90 -11.09
N LYS A 6 34.34 7.73 -10.62
CA LYS A 6 34.83 6.42 -10.15
C LYS A 6 34.09 5.96 -8.90
N ALA A 7 33.85 6.84 -7.92
CA ALA A 7 33.09 6.49 -6.71
C ALA A 7 31.64 6.09 -7.01
N VAL A 8 30.97 6.81 -7.91
CA VAL A 8 29.61 6.47 -8.39
C VAL A 8 29.61 5.13 -9.13
N ARG A 9 30.62 4.87 -9.98
CA ARG A 9 30.76 3.60 -10.70
C ARG A 9 31.01 2.43 -9.76
N THR A 10 31.88 2.58 -8.76
CA THR A 10 32.17 1.53 -7.77
C THR A 10 30.97 1.28 -6.85
N ALA A 11 30.19 2.32 -6.52
CA ALA A 11 28.93 2.16 -5.78
C ALA A 11 27.86 1.45 -6.63
N ALA A 12 27.74 1.79 -7.92
CA ALA A 12 26.80 1.15 -8.84
C ALA A 12 27.09 -0.34 -9.06
N VAL A 13 28.37 -0.74 -9.07
CA VAL A 13 28.77 -2.16 -9.17
C VAL A 13 28.43 -2.97 -7.91
N ARG A 14 28.23 -2.31 -6.76
CA ARG A 14 27.79 -2.96 -5.51
C ARG A 14 26.28 -3.07 -5.37
N ILE A 15 25.50 -2.44 -6.25
CA ILE A 15 24.04 -2.54 -6.19
C ILE A 15 23.63 -3.92 -6.67
N THR A 16 23.08 -4.73 -5.76
CA THR A 16 22.50 -6.02 -6.11
C THR A 16 21.14 -5.79 -6.80
N LEU A 17 20.80 -6.66 -7.75
CA LEU A 17 19.56 -6.52 -8.53
C LEU A 17 18.31 -6.63 -7.64
N ALA A 18 18.35 -7.45 -6.59
CA ALA A 18 17.18 -7.77 -5.77
C ALA A 18 16.60 -6.55 -5.02
N PRO A 19 17.35 -5.74 -4.26
CA PRO A 19 16.83 -4.52 -3.63
C PRO A 19 16.24 -3.51 -4.62
N VAL A 20 16.82 -3.40 -5.83
CA VAL A 20 16.28 -2.54 -6.90
C VAL A 20 14.92 -3.05 -7.37
N LEU A 21 14.79 -4.36 -7.60
CA LEU A 21 13.52 -4.98 -7.98
C LEU A 21 12.45 -4.81 -6.90
N VAL A 22 12.82 -4.93 -5.62
CA VAL A 22 11.90 -4.70 -4.50
C VAL A 22 11.40 -3.25 -4.48
N ARG A 23 12.29 -2.26 -4.67
CA ARG A 23 11.90 -0.84 -4.73
C ARG A 23 11.06 -0.52 -5.96
N LEU A 24 11.35 -1.14 -7.11
CA LEU A 24 10.49 -1.07 -8.28
C LEU A 24 9.11 -1.67 -7.97
N GLY A 25 9.06 -2.78 -7.24
CA GLY A 25 7.83 -3.37 -6.73
C GLY A 25 7.02 -2.41 -5.86
N VAL A 26 7.67 -1.69 -4.93
CA VAL A 26 7.02 -0.62 -4.14
C VAL A 26 6.38 0.40 -5.06
N PHE A 27 7.15 0.95 -6.00
CA PHE A 27 6.65 1.96 -6.93
C PHE A 27 5.44 1.44 -7.73
N LEU A 28 5.55 0.26 -8.34
CA LEU A 28 4.51 -0.30 -9.20
C LEU A 28 3.21 -0.55 -8.43
N VAL A 29 3.30 -1.16 -7.24
CA VAL A 29 2.12 -1.47 -6.43
C VAL A 29 1.47 -0.19 -5.90
N THR A 30 2.26 0.78 -5.42
CA THR A 30 1.74 2.08 -4.97
C THR A 30 1.11 2.85 -6.12
N PHE A 31 1.77 2.91 -7.27
CA PHE A 31 1.26 3.63 -8.44
C PHE A 31 -0.03 3.00 -8.98
N ALA A 32 -0.10 1.67 -9.08
CA ALA A 32 -1.32 0.97 -9.47
C ALA A 32 -2.48 1.26 -8.52
N GLY A 33 -2.22 1.31 -7.20
CA GLY A 33 -3.22 1.68 -6.19
C GLY A 33 -3.76 3.09 -6.43
N LEU A 34 -2.86 4.06 -6.65
CA LEU A 34 -3.24 5.43 -6.98
C LEU A 34 -4.07 5.51 -8.27
N LEU A 35 -3.67 4.83 -9.34
CA LEU A 35 -4.41 4.84 -10.61
C LEU A 35 -5.82 4.27 -10.48
N LEU A 36 -6.01 3.20 -9.69
CA LEU A 36 -7.33 2.60 -9.49
C LEU A 36 -8.24 3.41 -8.57
N SER A 37 -7.64 4.17 -7.64
CA SER A 37 -8.37 5.04 -6.74
C SER A 37 -8.93 6.27 -7.45
N TYR A 38 -8.17 6.90 -8.34
CA TYR A 38 -8.59 8.15 -8.99
C TYR A 38 -9.60 7.94 -10.14
N PRO A 39 -10.46 8.93 -10.42
CA PRO A 39 -11.31 8.93 -11.61
C PRO A 39 -10.47 9.18 -12.87
N VAL A 40 -10.81 8.51 -13.98
CA VAL A 40 -10.03 8.57 -15.24
C VAL A 40 -9.92 9.98 -15.80
N GLN A 41 -10.94 10.82 -15.55
CA GLN A 41 -10.99 12.22 -15.96
C GLN A 41 -9.85 13.05 -15.33
N MET A 42 -9.41 12.69 -14.13
CA MET A 42 -8.32 13.37 -13.43
C MET A 42 -6.93 12.84 -13.81
N LEU A 43 -6.84 11.70 -14.51
CA LEU A 43 -5.57 11.09 -14.94
C LEU A 43 -5.02 11.78 -16.21
N GLN A 44 -4.83 13.09 -16.12
CA GLN A 44 -4.19 13.92 -17.15
C GLN A 44 -2.73 14.19 -16.78
N GLY A 45 -1.90 14.60 -17.76
CA GLY A 45 -0.44 14.70 -17.64
C GLY A 45 0.10 15.26 -16.30
N PRO A 46 -0.36 16.43 -15.82
CA PRO A 46 0.12 17.00 -14.56
C PRO A 46 -0.23 16.14 -13.34
N THR A 47 -1.46 15.63 -13.25
CA THR A 47 -1.92 14.78 -12.15
C THR A 47 -1.22 13.44 -12.17
N LEU A 48 -1.08 12.81 -13.35
CA LEU A 48 -0.33 11.56 -13.50
C LEU A 48 1.12 11.71 -13.05
N GLY A 49 1.77 12.82 -13.42
CA GLY A 49 3.10 13.16 -12.94
C GLY A 49 3.16 13.28 -11.41
N ALA A 50 2.20 13.99 -10.82
CA ALA A 50 2.12 14.12 -9.36
C ALA A 50 1.91 12.78 -8.66
N LEU A 51 1.02 11.92 -9.17
CA LEU A 51 0.80 10.57 -8.63
C LEU A 51 2.04 9.69 -8.77
N ALA A 52 2.77 9.80 -9.87
CA ALA A 52 4.04 9.11 -10.04
C ALA A 52 5.08 9.56 -8.99
N VAL A 53 5.16 10.87 -8.72
CA VAL A 53 6.03 11.41 -7.66
C VAL A 53 5.65 10.86 -6.29
N VAL A 54 4.35 10.82 -5.97
CA VAL A 54 3.85 10.23 -4.72
C VAL A 54 4.22 8.75 -4.61
N ALA A 55 4.15 7.98 -5.70
CA ALA A 55 4.53 6.57 -5.72
C ALA A 55 6.04 6.34 -5.62
N VAL A 56 6.86 7.28 -6.12
CA VAL A 56 8.33 7.21 -6.01
C VAL A 56 8.80 7.46 -4.57
N ALA A 57 8.12 8.32 -3.82
CA ALA A 57 8.51 8.69 -2.46
C ALA A 57 8.72 7.48 -1.50
N PRO A 58 7.79 6.52 -1.36
CA PRO A 58 7.99 5.33 -0.54
C PRO A 58 9.07 4.38 -1.11
N ALA A 59 9.24 4.33 -2.44
CA ALA A 59 10.27 3.50 -3.08
C ALA A 59 11.69 4.01 -2.79
N LEU A 60 11.88 5.33 -2.68
CA LEU A 60 13.18 5.94 -2.35
C LEU A 60 13.45 5.96 -0.86
N SER A 61 12.45 6.32 -0.05
CA SER A 61 12.59 6.51 1.40
C SER A 61 11.59 5.64 2.18
N PRO A 62 11.80 4.31 2.23
CA PRO A 62 10.85 3.37 2.83
C PRO A 62 10.70 3.49 4.36
N HIS A 63 11.62 4.18 5.05
CA HIS A 63 11.66 4.24 6.53
C HIS A 63 10.89 5.43 7.14
N ARG A 64 10.34 6.32 6.29
CA ARG A 64 9.71 7.57 6.72
C ARG A 64 8.18 7.48 6.62
N PHE A 65 7.50 8.60 6.84
CA PHE A 65 6.05 8.73 6.73
C PHE A 65 5.49 8.55 5.29
N TRP A 66 6.35 8.47 4.26
CA TRP A 66 5.96 8.38 2.85
C TRP A 66 4.99 7.25 2.50
N PRO A 67 5.13 6.02 3.02
CA PRO A 67 4.20 4.93 2.70
C PRO A 67 2.80 5.23 3.24
N SER A 68 2.72 5.80 4.45
CA SER A 68 1.46 6.26 5.04
C SER A 68 0.87 7.44 4.28
N PHE A 69 1.71 8.39 3.84
CA PHE A 69 1.26 9.50 3.01
C PHE A 69 0.67 9.01 1.67
N ALA A 70 1.36 8.10 0.97
CA ALA A 70 0.84 7.51 -0.27
C ALA A 70 -0.46 6.73 -0.05
N ALA A 71 -0.59 6.03 1.08
CA ALA A 71 -1.84 5.37 1.45
C ALA A 71 -2.98 6.38 1.67
N LEU A 72 -2.72 7.50 2.36
CA LEU A 72 -3.71 8.57 2.55
C LEU A 72 -4.14 9.19 1.21
N VAL A 73 -3.19 9.47 0.31
CA VAL A 73 -3.49 9.99 -1.03
C VAL A 73 -4.32 8.98 -1.84
N THR A 74 -4.03 7.69 -1.72
CA THR A 74 -4.81 6.62 -2.36
C THR A 74 -6.25 6.55 -1.83
N VAL A 75 -6.44 6.68 -0.53
CA VAL A 75 -7.77 6.73 0.10
C VAL A 75 -8.52 8.01 -0.29
N ALA A 76 -7.84 9.15 -0.31
CA ALA A 76 -8.42 10.41 -0.77
C ALA A 76 -8.89 10.29 -2.23
N GLY A 77 -8.06 9.74 -3.12
CA GLY A 77 -8.43 9.46 -4.50
C GLY A 77 -9.68 8.58 -4.62
N TRP A 78 -9.77 7.54 -3.78
CA TRP A 78 -10.93 6.65 -3.74
C TRP A 78 -12.21 7.40 -3.37
N VAL A 79 -12.18 8.18 -2.29
CA VAL A 79 -13.33 8.99 -1.81
C VAL A 79 -13.73 10.03 -2.87
N LEU A 80 -12.75 10.71 -3.49
CA LEU A 80 -13.02 11.63 -4.59
C LEU A 80 -13.73 10.94 -5.75
N ALA A 81 -13.32 9.71 -6.11
CA ALA A 81 -13.94 8.96 -7.19
C ALA A 81 -15.37 8.50 -6.85
N THR A 82 -15.62 8.03 -5.62
CA THR A 82 -16.94 7.49 -5.24
C THR A 82 -17.94 8.60 -4.90
N ASP A 83 -17.53 9.57 -4.08
CA ASP A 83 -18.47 10.49 -3.43
C ASP A 83 -18.64 11.77 -4.26
N LEU A 84 -17.57 12.26 -4.91
CA LEU A 84 -17.64 13.49 -5.71
C LEU A 84 -17.91 13.22 -7.20
N HIS A 85 -17.44 12.09 -7.73
CA HIS A 85 -17.58 11.76 -9.15
C HIS A 85 -18.62 10.65 -9.41
N GLY A 86 -19.32 10.19 -8.36
CA GLY A 86 -20.41 9.20 -8.47
C GLY A 86 -19.99 7.85 -9.04
N ARG A 87 -18.68 7.51 -9.02
CA ARG A 87 -18.20 6.25 -9.59
C ARG A 87 -18.70 5.09 -8.73
N PRO A 88 -19.39 4.09 -9.31
CA PRO A 88 -19.96 3.01 -8.52
C PRO A 88 -18.89 2.23 -7.75
N ILE A 89 -19.25 1.79 -6.54
CA ILE A 89 -18.40 0.93 -5.72
C ILE A 89 -18.51 -0.50 -6.25
N ALA A 90 -17.59 -0.86 -7.14
CA ALA A 90 -17.44 -2.24 -7.61
C ALA A 90 -16.60 -3.05 -6.63
N LEU A 91 -17.09 -4.25 -6.25
CA LEU A 91 -16.42 -5.13 -5.28
C LEU A 91 -14.99 -5.49 -5.70
N TRP A 92 -14.79 -5.84 -6.97
CA TRP A 92 -13.45 -6.15 -7.48
C TRP A 92 -12.51 -4.95 -7.31
N ARG A 93 -12.98 -3.71 -7.61
CA ARG A 93 -12.16 -2.50 -7.50
C ARG A 93 -11.78 -2.22 -6.04
N LEU A 94 -12.73 -2.40 -5.12
CA LEU A 94 -12.51 -2.25 -3.68
C LEU A 94 -11.46 -3.26 -3.18
N LEU A 95 -11.62 -4.54 -3.53
CA LEU A 95 -10.70 -5.60 -3.14
C LEU A 95 -9.31 -5.39 -3.75
N THR A 96 -9.22 -4.98 -5.01
CA THR A 96 -7.94 -4.68 -5.65
C THR A 96 -7.23 -3.51 -4.99
N VAL A 97 -7.92 -2.40 -4.69
CA VAL A 97 -7.32 -1.26 -3.99
C VAL A 97 -6.86 -1.64 -2.58
N ALA A 98 -7.67 -2.40 -1.84
CA ALA A 98 -7.29 -2.90 -0.51
C ALA A 98 -6.05 -3.81 -0.57
N ALA A 99 -6.01 -4.73 -1.54
CA ALA A 99 -4.87 -5.60 -1.77
C ALA A 99 -3.60 -4.81 -2.12
N LEU A 100 -3.71 -3.82 -3.01
CA LEU A 100 -2.59 -2.97 -3.40
C LEU A 100 -2.09 -2.10 -2.24
N LEU A 101 -2.97 -1.57 -1.39
CA LEU A 101 -2.56 -0.86 -0.17
C LEU A 101 -1.79 -1.77 0.79
N TYR A 102 -2.28 -2.99 1.01
CA TYR A 102 -1.60 -3.98 1.85
C TYR A 102 -0.24 -4.37 1.28
N LEU A 103 -0.17 -4.66 -0.03
CA LEU A 103 1.08 -4.99 -0.71
C LEU A 103 2.05 -3.81 -0.70
N ALA A 104 1.59 -2.58 -0.97
CA ALA A 104 2.44 -1.39 -0.94
C ALA A 104 3.07 -1.23 0.45
N HIS A 105 2.27 -1.34 1.51
CA HIS A 105 2.77 -1.22 2.88
C HIS A 105 3.81 -2.30 3.21
N THR A 106 3.48 -3.56 2.91
CA THR A 106 4.33 -4.70 3.25
C THR A 106 5.61 -4.72 2.42
N VAL A 107 5.55 -4.48 1.11
CA VAL A 107 6.75 -4.43 0.24
C VAL A 107 7.63 -3.23 0.64
N THR A 108 7.04 -2.13 1.09
CA THR A 108 7.82 -1.00 1.60
C THR A 108 8.53 -1.34 2.91
N ALA A 109 7.88 -2.08 3.81
CA ALA A 109 8.53 -2.60 5.00
C ALA A 109 9.69 -3.54 4.67
N LEU A 110 9.53 -4.40 3.66
CA LEU A 110 10.63 -5.24 3.16
C LEU A 110 11.77 -4.38 2.58
N ALA A 111 11.45 -3.40 1.75
CA ALA A 111 12.43 -2.46 1.18
C ALA A 111 13.16 -1.65 2.27
N ALA A 112 12.53 -1.40 3.42
CA ALA A 112 13.14 -0.70 4.53
C ALA A 112 14.26 -1.52 5.20
N LEU A 113 14.20 -2.84 5.12
CA LEU A 113 15.16 -3.75 5.74
C LEU A 113 16.31 -4.14 4.81
N LEU A 114 16.26 -3.74 3.53
CA LEU A 114 17.23 -4.14 2.51
C LEU A 114 18.22 -3.01 2.18
N PRO A 115 19.48 -3.11 2.64
CA PRO A 115 20.58 -2.35 2.08
C PRO A 115 20.69 -2.53 0.56
N TYR A 116 21.17 -1.51 -0.15
CA TYR A 116 21.30 -1.56 -1.61
C TYR A 116 22.32 -2.61 -2.11
N ASP A 117 23.21 -3.06 -1.25
CA ASP A 117 24.24 -4.08 -1.48
C ASP A 117 23.89 -5.45 -0.90
N ALA A 118 22.68 -5.62 -0.35
CA ALA A 118 22.25 -6.88 0.24
C ALA A 118 22.03 -7.96 -0.83
N ALA A 119 22.68 -9.12 -0.67
CA ALA A 119 22.30 -10.32 -1.40
C ALA A 119 21.05 -10.92 -0.75
N VAL A 120 19.95 -10.97 -1.50
CA VAL A 120 18.67 -11.49 -1.01
C VAL A 120 18.42 -12.85 -1.65
N ASP A 121 18.17 -13.85 -0.82
CA ASP A 121 17.73 -15.17 -1.27
C ASP A 121 16.36 -15.07 -1.96
N PRO A 122 16.21 -15.49 -3.23
CA PRO A 122 14.92 -15.48 -3.93
C PRO A 122 13.83 -16.26 -3.19
N ASP A 123 14.17 -17.34 -2.49
CA ASP A 123 13.20 -18.17 -1.77
C ASP A 123 12.55 -17.40 -0.63
N LEU A 124 13.28 -16.47 0.00
CA LEU A 124 12.74 -15.57 1.02
C LEU A 124 11.65 -14.67 0.42
N ILE A 125 11.90 -14.11 -0.76
CA ILE A 125 10.95 -13.25 -1.47
C ILE A 125 9.69 -14.04 -1.83
N VAL A 126 9.82 -15.26 -2.34
CA VAL A 126 8.68 -16.12 -2.70
C VAL A 126 7.85 -16.48 -1.48
N ARG A 127 8.47 -16.90 -0.38
CA ARG A 127 7.77 -17.22 0.88
C ARG A 127 7.04 -16.00 1.44
N TRP A 128 7.69 -14.85 1.38
CA TRP A 128 7.12 -13.59 1.83
C TRP A 128 5.91 -13.18 0.98
N LEU A 129 6.02 -13.26 -0.35
CA LEU A 129 4.91 -12.98 -1.28
C LEU A 129 3.77 -13.97 -1.11
N THR A 130 4.07 -15.25 -0.85
CA THR A 130 3.05 -16.28 -0.58
C THR A 130 2.29 -15.95 0.69
N ARG A 131 2.99 -15.59 1.78
CA ARG A 131 2.35 -15.14 3.03
C ARG A 131 1.47 -13.91 2.79
N ALA A 132 1.96 -12.92 2.06
CA ALA A 132 1.18 -11.73 1.73
C ALA A 132 -0.08 -12.09 0.90
N GLY A 133 0.07 -12.98 -0.09
CA GLY A 133 -1.03 -13.49 -0.90
C GLY A 133 -2.09 -14.23 -0.07
N VAL A 134 -1.68 -15.07 0.89
CA VAL A 134 -2.60 -15.75 1.81
C VAL A 134 -3.36 -14.74 2.67
N VAL A 135 -2.70 -13.71 3.20
CA VAL A 135 -3.37 -12.67 3.99
C VAL A 135 -4.38 -11.89 3.13
N VAL A 136 -3.99 -11.50 1.92
CA VAL A 136 -4.88 -10.80 0.98
C VAL A 136 -6.09 -11.67 0.62
N LEU A 137 -5.88 -12.95 0.34
CA LEU A 137 -6.95 -13.90 0.01
C LEU A 137 -7.91 -14.07 1.18
N ALA A 138 -7.39 -14.38 2.37
CA ALA A 138 -8.21 -14.54 3.58
C ALA A 138 -9.01 -13.28 3.90
N THR A 139 -8.38 -12.11 3.80
CA THR A 139 -9.03 -10.81 4.03
C THR A 139 -10.09 -10.52 2.98
N SER A 140 -9.85 -10.88 1.71
CA SER A 140 -10.81 -10.71 0.63
C SER A 140 -12.02 -11.61 0.83
N VAL A 141 -11.82 -12.89 1.16
CA VAL A 141 -12.92 -13.82 1.49
C VAL A 141 -13.75 -13.28 2.65
N LEU A 142 -13.09 -12.85 3.75
CA LEU A 142 -13.79 -12.28 4.89
C LEU A 142 -14.56 -11.00 4.50
N GLY A 143 -13.95 -10.13 3.69
CA GLY A 143 -14.58 -8.92 3.18
C GLY A 143 -15.84 -9.21 2.34
N VAL A 144 -15.79 -10.22 1.46
CA VAL A 144 -16.94 -10.68 0.69
C VAL A 144 -18.03 -11.20 1.62
N LEU A 145 -17.70 -12.07 2.58
CA LEU A 145 -18.66 -12.61 3.55
C LEU A 145 -19.34 -11.50 4.36
N LEU A 146 -18.59 -10.48 4.79
CA LEU A 146 -19.14 -9.32 5.51
C LEU A 146 -20.07 -8.49 4.63
N VAL A 147 -19.74 -8.29 3.35
CA VAL A 147 -20.59 -7.58 2.39
C VAL A 147 -21.89 -8.35 2.14
N GLU A 148 -21.83 -9.67 1.95
CA GLU A 148 -23.05 -10.49 1.76
C GLU A 148 -23.90 -10.52 3.03
N LEU A 149 -23.29 -10.66 4.21
CA LEU A 149 -24.00 -10.58 5.49
C LEU A 149 -24.70 -9.22 5.66
N ALA A 150 -24.04 -8.14 5.24
CA ALA A 150 -24.63 -6.80 5.25
C ALA A 150 -25.83 -6.69 4.28
N ARG A 151 -25.90 -7.45 3.19
CA ARG A 151 -27.08 -7.42 2.31
C ARG A 151 -28.30 -8.08 2.93
N VAL A 152 -28.10 -9.08 3.77
CA VAL A 152 -29.19 -9.83 4.42
C VAL A 152 -29.88 -9.02 5.53
N GLY A 153 -29.15 -8.16 6.24
CA GLY A 153 -29.66 -7.50 7.46
C GLY A 153 -30.52 -6.24 7.28
N GLY A 154 -31.25 -6.04 6.18
CA GLY A 154 -32.22 -4.94 6.00
C GLY A 154 -31.67 -3.50 5.97
N ASP A 155 -32.59 -2.53 5.81
CA ASP A 155 -32.38 -1.10 5.51
C ASP A 155 -31.28 -0.45 6.38
N GLY A 156 -30.26 0.09 5.71
CA GLY A 156 -28.93 0.42 6.24
C GLY A 156 -28.82 1.51 7.32
N THR A 157 -29.92 1.93 7.94
CA THR A 157 -29.98 3.03 8.92
C THR A 157 -29.44 2.64 10.31
N GLY A 158 -29.34 1.34 10.64
CA GLY A 158 -28.94 0.85 11.97
C GLY A 158 -27.45 0.52 12.19
N ARG A 159 -26.58 0.66 11.18
CA ARG A 159 -25.21 0.07 11.21
C ARG A 159 -24.07 1.04 11.52
N ILE A 160 -24.34 2.34 11.52
CA ILE A 160 -23.39 3.38 11.94
C ILE A 160 -22.76 3.06 13.31
N PRO A 161 -23.52 2.72 14.37
CA PRO A 161 -22.91 2.38 15.66
C PRO A 161 -22.01 1.15 15.60
N VAL A 162 -22.34 0.15 14.77
CA VAL A 162 -21.51 -1.05 14.60
C VAL A 162 -20.19 -0.71 13.89
N THR A 163 -20.22 0.14 12.85
CA THR A 163 -19.00 0.61 12.19
C THR A 163 -18.13 1.48 13.10
N ILE A 164 -18.75 2.34 13.93
CA ILE A 164 -18.03 3.15 14.92
C ILE A 164 -17.39 2.25 15.97
N ALA A 165 -18.13 1.26 16.49
CA ALA A 165 -17.59 0.30 17.45
C ALA A 165 -16.41 -0.49 16.87
N GLY A 166 -16.55 -0.98 15.63
CA GLY A 166 -15.46 -1.65 14.92
C GLY A 166 -14.23 -0.75 14.77
N LEU A 167 -14.42 0.51 14.38
CA LEU A 167 -13.34 1.49 14.26
C LEU A 167 -12.65 1.72 15.61
N LEU A 168 -13.42 1.93 16.68
CA LEU A 168 -12.90 2.13 18.04
C LEU A 168 -12.05 0.94 18.50
N VAL A 169 -12.53 -0.29 18.30
CA VAL A 169 -11.80 -1.52 18.63
C VAL A 169 -10.47 -1.57 17.87
N VAL A 170 -10.48 -1.33 16.56
CA VAL A 170 -9.26 -1.36 15.74
C VAL A 170 -8.28 -0.26 16.15
N THR A 171 -8.76 0.96 16.41
CA THR A 171 -7.90 2.06 16.87
C THR A 171 -7.33 1.80 18.26
N GLY A 172 -8.11 1.21 19.16
CA GLY A 172 -7.69 0.84 20.50
C GLY A 172 -6.62 -0.25 20.48
N LEU A 173 -6.81 -1.30 19.67
CA LEU A 173 -5.81 -2.35 19.45
C LEU A 173 -4.51 -1.78 18.85
N THR A 174 -4.63 -0.87 17.89
CA THR A 174 -3.46 -0.22 17.26
C THR A 174 -2.70 0.66 18.25
N ALA A 175 -3.41 1.45 19.07
CA ALA A 175 -2.81 2.27 20.13
C ALA A 175 -2.15 1.41 21.21
N MET A 176 -2.79 0.30 21.61
CA MET A 176 -2.24 -0.68 22.55
C MET A 176 -0.93 -1.28 22.02
N LEU A 177 -0.91 -1.72 20.75
CA LEU A 177 0.30 -2.25 20.12
C LEU A 177 1.42 -1.19 20.06
N ALA A 178 1.10 0.04 19.67
CA ALA A 178 2.06 1.13 19.64
C ALA A 178 2.64 1.45 21.03
N TRP A 179 1.80 1.41 22.07
CA TRP A 179 2.23 1.60 23.44
C TRP A 179 3.13 0.47 23.94
N LEU A 180 2.78 -0.79 23.64
CA LEU A 180 3.61 -1.96 23.98
C LEU A 180 4.98 -1.90 23.32
N LEU A 181 5.05 -1.44 22.07
CA LEU A 181 6.32 -1.29 21.34
C LEU A 181 7.20 -0.18 21.90
N ARG A 182 6.62 0.90 22.43
CA ARG A 182 7.39 2.00 23.07
C ARG A 182 7.95 1.63 24.45
N ARG A 183 7.46 0.55 25.05
CA ARG A 183 7.89 0.07 26.38
C ARG A 183 9.07 -0.91 26.31
N ARG A 184 9.45 -1.35 25.12
CA ARG A 184 10.65 -2.16 24.88
C ARG A 184 11.78 -1.29 24.36
#